data_AF-A0A8J6LQZ3-F1
#
_entry.id   AF-A0A8J6LQZ3-F1
#
_cell.length_a   1.000
_cell.length_b   1.000
_cell.length_c   1.000
_cell.angle_alpha   90.00
_cell.angle_beta   90.00
_cell.angle_gamma   90.00
#
_symmetry.space_group_name_H-M   'P 1'
#
loop_
_entity.id
_entity.type
_entity.pdbx_description
1 polymer ?
#
loop_
_entity_poly.entity_id
_entity_poly.type
_entity_poly.pdbx_seq_one_letter_code
_entity_poly.pdbx_strand_id
1 'polypeptide(L)'
;MRTTLWYAGLVYGEILWTEESEAHTARHEVTPREIEDAIYTCPRWVDDGRDGTKLVFAVTSAGRHLFVVVTQAADGRDFIVTAREMTNSEKRTFREKGR
;
A
#
# COMPACT_ATOMS: atom_id res chain seq x y z
N MET A 1 9.66 27.00 -4.51
CA MET A 1 9.53 25.56 -4.23
C MET A 1 8.42 25.40 -3.21
N ARG A 2 7.24 24.93 -3.65
CA ARG A 2 6.04 24.84 -2.80
C ARG A 2 6.12 23.54 -2.01
N THR A 3 6.37 23.66 -0.71
CA THR A 3 6.20 22.58 0.27
C THR A 3 4.70 22.30 0.39
N THR A 4 4.23 21.26 -0.28
CA THR A 4 2.84 20.81 -0.16
C THR A 4 2.66 20.17 1.21
N LEU A 5 1.70 20.71 1.96
CA LEU A 5 1.32 20.26 3.30
C LEU A 5 1.07 18.75 3.33
N TRP A 6 1.82 18.09 4.19
CA TRP A 6 1.65 16.70 4.58
C TRP A 6 0.28 16.54 5.26
N TYR A 7 -0.64 15.82 4.62
CA TYR A 7 -1.90 15.45 5.25
C TYR A 7 -1.64 14.47 6.39
N ALA A 8 -1.64 15.01 7.60
CA ALA A 8 -2.08 14.29 8.79
C ALA A 8 -3.55 13.89 8.57
N GLY A 9 -3.83 12.59 8.49
CA GLY A 9 -5.21 12.07 8.49
C GLY A 9 -5.58 11.16 7.31
N LEU A 10 -4.94 10.00 7.22
CA LEU A 10 -5.65 8.72 7.22
C LEU A 10 -6.88 8.53 6.29
N VAL A 11 -6.79 8.83 4.99
CA VAL A 11 -7.65 8.22 3.95
C VAL A 11 -6.79 8.06 2.69
N TYR A 12 -6.48 6.82 2.30
CA TYR A 12 -5.90 6.58 0.98
C TYR A 12 -6.96 6.94 -0.06
N GLY A 13 -6.56 7.64 -1.11
CA GLY A 13 -7.47 8.15 -2.13
C GLY A 13 -8.07 7.03 -2.98
N GLU A 14 -8.69 7.43 -4.09
CA GLU A 14 -9.04 6.48 -5.16
C GLU A 14 -7.76 5.86 -5.72
N ILE A 15 -7.72 4.53 -5.81
CA ILE A 15 -6.60 3.81 -6.40
C ILE A 15 -6.70 3.88 -7.93
N LEU A 16 -5.62 4.31 -8.57
CA LEU A 16 -5.46 4.26 -10.01
C LEU A 16 -4.95 2.87 -10.42
N TRP A 17 -5.83 2.06 -10.99
CA TRP A 17 -5.47 0.81 -11.64
C TRP A 17 -5.10 1.04 -13.11
N THR A 18 -3.94 0.54 -13.50
CA THR A 18 -3.49 0.43 -14.88
C THR A 18 -3.20 -1.03 -15.22
N GLU A 19 -3.26 -1.38 -16.51
CA GLU A 19 -2.91 -2.74 -16.97
C GLU A 19 -1.50 -3.16 -16.51
N GLU A 20 -0.55 -2.23 -16.43
CA GLU A 20 0.81 -2.49 -15.93
C GLU A 20 0.78 -2.86 -14.44
N SER A 21 0.08 -2.08 -13.62
CA SER A 21 -0.03 -2.33 -12.18
C SER A 21 -0.73 -3.65 -11.90
N GLU A 22 -1.83 -3.95 -12.61
CA GLU A 22 -2.58 -5.19 -12.46
C GLU A 22 -1.74 -6.41 -12.89
N ALA A 23 -1.05 -6.32 -14.02
CA ALA A 23 -0.17 -7.38 -14.49
C ALA A 23 1.03 -7.58 -13.54
N HIS A 24 1.52 -6.53 -12.89
CA HIS A 24 2.61 -6.63 -11.92
C HIS A 24 2.16 -7.31 -10.63
N THR A 25 1.00 -6.94 -10.06
CA THR A 25 0.49 -7.54 -8.82
C THR A 25 0.01 -8.97 -9.04
N ALA A 26 -0.56 -9.28 -10.21
CA ALA A 26 -0.97 -10.64 -10.57
C ALA A 26 0.20 -11.64 -10.57
N ARG A 27 1.43 -11.20 -10.92
CA ARG A 27 2.65 -12.04 -10.83
C ARG A 27 2.99 -12.43 -9.39
N HIS A 28 2.46 -11.72 -8.40
CA HIS A 28 2.61 -11.99 -6.98
C HIS A 28 1.39 -12.68 -6.35
N GLU A 29 0.43 -13.13 -7.16
CA GLU A 29 -0.81 -13.75 -6.68
C GLU A 29 -1.58 -12.82 -5.71
N VAL A 30 -1.52 -11.51 -6.00
CA VAL A 30 -2.25 -10.47 -5.28
C VAL A 30 -3.22 -9.79 -6.25
N THR A 31 -4.49 -9.79 -5.89
CA THR A 31 -5.54 -9.16 -6.69
C THR A 31 -5.75 -7.70 -6.31
N PRO A 32 -6.25 -6.85 -7.24
CA PRO A 32 -6.64 -5.48 -6.94
C PRO A 32 -7.56 -5.35 -5.73
N ARG A 33 -8.54 -6.26 -5.62
CA ARG A 33 -9.50 -6.31 -4.51
C ARG A 33 -8.84 -6.55 -3.16
N GLU A 34 -7.83 -7.41 -3.09
CA GLU A 34 -7.09 -7.66 -1.85
C GLU A 34 -6.26 -6.44 -1.43
N ILE A 35 -5.74 -5.70 -2.41
CA ILE A 35 -5.00 -4.46 -2.16
C ILE A 35 -5.94 -3.38 -1.62
N GLU A 36 -7.10 -3.20 -2.25
CA GLU A 36 -8.15 -2.30 -1.76
C GLU A 36 -8.58 -2.66 -0.34
N ASP A 37 -8.89 -3.94 -0.09
CA ASP A 37 -9.28 -4.42 1.23
C ASP A 37 -8.19 -4.16 2.29
N ALA A 38 -6.92 -4.42 1.97
CA ALA A 38 -5.81 -4.15 2.89
C ALA A 38 -5.57 -2.65 3.11
N ILE A 39 -5.66 -1.83 2.07
CA ILE A 39 -5.39 -0.38 2.14
C ILE A 39 -6.49 0.35 2.93
N TYR A 40 -7.75 -0.03 2.72
CA TYR A 40 -8.90 0.63 3.33
C TYR A 40 -9.30 0.06 4.70
N THR A 41 -8.64 -1.02 5.15
CA THR A 41 -8.89 -1.65 6.44
C THR A 41 -7.72 -1.45 7.40
N CYS A 42 -8.01 -1.43 8.71
CA CYS A 42 -7.02 -1.45 9.78
C CYS A 42 -6.93 -2.86 10.41
N PRO A 43 -5.77 -3.26 10.96
CA PRO A 43 -4.57 -2.46 11.19
C PRO A 43 -3.68 -2.26 9.95
N ARG A 44 -2.97 -1.13 9.93
CA ARG A 44 -1.95 -0.82 8.91
C ARG A 44 -0.77 -0.07 9.51
N TRP A 45 0.41 -0.30 8.97
CA TRP A 45 1.63 0.43 9.27
C TRP A 45 2.16 1.03 7.97
N VAL A 46 2.51 2.32 8.02
CA VAL A 46 3.01 3.07 6.86
C VAL A 46 4.41 3.58 7.18
N ASP A 47 5.32 3.41 6.23
CA ASP A 47 6.67 3.98 6.28
C ASP A 47 6.97 4.76 5.00
N ASP A 48 7.96 5.65 5.08
CA ASP A 48 8.47 6.37 3.93
C ASP A 48 9.38 5.46 3.09
N GLY A 49 9.09 5.38 1.79
CA GLY A 49 9.90 4.67 0.82
C GLY A 49 10.92 5.58 0.12
N ARG A 50 11.47 5.10 -0.99
CA ARG A 50 12.35 5.90 -1.86
C ARG A 50 11.52 6.71 -2.86
N ASP A 51 12.10 7.79 -3.37
CA ASP A 51 11.52 8.56 -4.49
C ASP A 51 10.07 9.03 -4.25
N GLY A 52 9.73 9.35 -3.00
CA GLY A 52 8.39 9.81 -2.62
C GLY A 52 7.34 8.71 -2.52
N THR A 53 7.73 7.44 -2.60
CA THR A 53 6.82 6.30 -2.38
C THR A 53 6.47 6.12 -0.90
N LYS A 54 5.34 5.47 -0.64
CA LYS A 54 4.91 5.00 0.68
C LYS A 54 4.92 3.49 0.72
N LEU A 55 5.46 2.96 1.81
CA LEU A 55 5.50 1.53 2.10
C LEU A 55 4.35 1.20 3.03
N VAL A 56 3.34 0.50 2.52
CA VAL A 56 2.13 0.15 3.27
C VAL A 56 2.17 -1.32 3.64
N PHE A 57 2.13 -1.57 4.93
CA PHE A 57 2.03 -2.91 5.50
C PHE A 57 0.63 -3.04 6.09
N ALA A 58 -0.17 -3.97 5.56
CA ALA A 58 -1.56 -4.12 5.99
C ALA A 58 -2.01 -5.58 5.96
N VAL A 59 -3.16 -5.83 6.58
CA VAL A 59 -3.80 -7.14 6.61
C VAL A 59 -5.16 -7.06 5.94
N THR A 60 -5.44 -8.00 5.03
CA THR A 60 -6.78 -8.14 4.43
C THR A 60 -7.77 -8.65 5.46
N SER A 61 -9.07 -8.49 5.19
CA SER A 61 -10.15 -9.12 5.94
C SER A 61 -10.04 -10.65 6.00
N ALA A 62 -9.41 -11.27 4.99
CA ALA A 62 -9.11 -12.70 4.94
C ALA A 62 -7.83 -13.10 5.73
N GLY A 63 -7.14 -12.14 6.34
CA GLY A 63 -5.94 -12.38 7.16
C GLY A 63 -4.62 -12.46 6.36
N ARG A 64 -4.63 -12.20 5.05
CA ARG A 64 -3.39 -12.13 4.26
C ARG A 64 -2.64 -10.85 4.61
N HIS A 65 -1.34 -10.96 4.84
CA HIS A 65 -0.48 -9.82 5.18
C HIS A 65 0.21 -9.34 3.91
N LEU A 66 -0.12 -8.12 3.48
CA LEU A 66 0.37 -7.54 2.24
C LEU A 66 1.34 -6.40 2.50
N PHE A 67 2.39 -6.38 1.69
CA PHE A 67 3.27 -5.23 1.51
C PHE A 67 2.91 -4.57 0.17
N VAL A 68 2.55 -3.30 0.22
CA VAL A 68 2.11 -2.51 -0.93
C VAL A 68 2.95 -1.25 -1.04
N VAL A 69 3.47 -0.97 -2.22
CA VAL A 69 4.18 0.28 -2.52
C VAL A 69 3.24 1.20 -3.28
N VAL A 70 2.99 2.37 -2.71
CA VAL A 70 2.08 3.37 -3.25
C VAL A 70 2.86 4.64 -3.61
N THR A 71 2.51 5.27 -4.71
CA THR A 71 2.97 6.61 -5.06
C THR A 71 1.79 7.45 -5.52
N GLN A 72 1.93 8.77 -5.56
CA GLN A 72 0.88 9.65 -6.06
C GLN A 72 1.03 9.84 -7.58
N ALA A 73 -0.05 9.55 -8.31
CA ALA A 73 -0.15 9.88 -9.72
C ALA A 73 -0.32 11.39 -9.93
N ALA A 74 -0.05 11.87 -11.15
CA ALA A 74 -0.11 13.29 -11.47
C ALA A 74 -1.50 13.93 -11.26
N ASP A 75 -2.56 13.12 -11.28
CA ASP A 75 -3.95 13.52 -11.03
C ASP A 75 -4.36 13.46 -9.55
N GLY A 76 -3.44 13.09 -8.65
CA GLY A 76 -3.66 13.02 -7.22
C GLY A 76 -4.14 11.67 -6.70
N ARG A 77 -4.40 10.69 -7.57
CA ARG A 77 -4.80 9.32 -7.19
C ARG A 77 -3.61 8.49 -6.70
N ASP A 78 -3.91 7.44 -5.95
CA ASP A 78 -2.91 6.52 -5.43
C ASP A 78 -2.58 5.46 -6.48
N PHE A 79 -1.35 5.48 -6.99
CA PHE A 79 -0.84 4.51 -7.95
C PHE A 79 -0.11 3.37 -7.23
N ILE A 80 -0.51 2.13 -7.52
CA ILE A 80 0.13 0.93 -6.97
C ILE A 80 1.34 0.57 -7.83
N VAL A 81 2.53 0.74 -7.25
CA VAL A 81 3.80 0.37 -7.90
C VAL A 81 4.00 -1.15 -7.85
N THR A 82 3.75 -1.76 -6.69
CA THR A 82 3.83 -3.22 -6.51
C THR A 82 3.06 -3.63 -5.26
N ALA A 83 2.62 -4.89 -5.22
CA ALA A 83 2.05 -5.53 -4.05
C ALA A 83 2.48 -6.99 -3.99
N ARG A 84 2.81 -7.47 -2.80
CA ARG A 84 3.19 -8.86 -2.54
C ARG A 84 2.83 -9.27 -1.12
N GLU A 85 2.92 -10.57 -0.85
CA GLU A 85 2.88 -11.04 0.53
C GLU A 85 4.08 -10.53 1.33
N MET A 86 3.84 -10.17 2.60
CA MET A 86 4.91 -9.87 3.54
C MET A 86 5.80 -11.09 3.78
N THR A 87 7.10 -10.86 3.92
CA THR A 87 8.05 -11.83 4.44
C THR A 87 7.82 -12.08 5.94
N ASN A 88 8.37 -13.17 6.48
CA ASN A 88 8.23 -13.49 7.91
C ASN A 88 8.81 -12.40 8.84
N SER A 89 9.90 -11.75 8.43
CA SER A 89 10.48 -10.61 9.15
C SER A 89 9.54 -9.40 9.15
N GLU A 90 8.98 -9.05 7.99
CA GLU A 90 8.01 -7.95 7.87
C GLU A 90 6.74 -8.23 8.68
N LYS A 91 6.19 -9.45 8.65
CA LYS A 91 5.04 -9.86 9.49
C LYS A 91 5.35 -9.67 10.98
N ARG A 92 6.56 -9.99 11.41
CA ARG A 92 6.99 -9.80 12.80
C ARG A 92 7.01 -8.32 13.18
N THR A 93 7.68 -7.49 12.37
CA THR A 93 7.73 -6.04 12.58
C THR A 93 6.34 -5.41 12.52
N PHE A 94 5.48 -5.87 11.61
CA PHE A 94 4.09 -5.42 11.51
C PHE A 94 3.30 -5.71 12.78
N ARG A 95 3.47 -6.87 13.43
CA ARG A 95 2.80 -7.13 14.72
C ARG A 95 3.30 -6.25 15.85
N GLU A 96 4.55 -5.80 15.77
CA GLU A 96 5.16 -4.89 16.75
C GLU A 96 4.69 -3.45 16.54
N LYS A 97 4.54 -3.02 15.27
CA LYS A 97 4.26 -1.62 14.88
C LYS A 97 2.82 -1.32 14.43
N GLY A 98 2.08 -2.32 13.97
CA GLY A 98 0.73 -2.21 13.39
C GLY A 98 -0.35 -2.10 14.47
N ARG A 99 -0.25 -1.08 15.31
CA ARG A 99 -1.26 -0.72 16.32
C ARG A 99 -2.06 0.50 15.88
#